data_AF-A0AAV7JD73-F1
#
_entry.id   AF-A0AAV7JD73-F1
#
_cell.length_a   1.000
_cell.length_b   1.000
_cell.length_c   1.000
_cell.angle_alpha   90.00
_cell.angle_beta   90.00
_cell.angle_gamma   90.00
#
_symmetry.space_group_name_H-M   'P 1'
#
loop_
_entity.id
_entity.type
_entity.pdbx_description
1 polymer ?
#
loop_
_entity_poly.entity_id
_entity_poly.type
_entity_poly.pdbx_seq_one_letter_code
_entity_poly.pdbx_strand_id
1 'polypeptide(L)'
;MNVSNNKLLSSKALLWIGASGGLAAAMSTAIHQPLIQLKTHMQRPGFRLGAFLQLSRRYPAKTLYGGLFQRMLIIMPEKAFKMQGYESTRSLFERRTDQRLSYKVMKWFVSGGIAGVCTAMLNSPSELISIQATVWRNSLRDILQERGFTFLYTGWTACLCREVVFGCIFFPSRHLAQLQLECWRGEEATNMDKYQAGLFSGVLASFSTTPFDVMKTRMQSINIREGNKLSVRGVFVFIIQKEGVRSLWRGVVPRLIAVPSHLSFFYLCFELLARN
;
A
#
# COMPACT_ATOMS: atom_id res chain seq x y z
N MET A 1 8.25 29.80 13.78
CA MET A 1 6.88 30.23 14.13
C MET A 1 6.36 29.36 15.26
N ASN A 2 5.95 29.99 16.36
CA ASN A 2 5.63 29.37 17.66
C ASN A 2 4.65 28.18 17.59
N VAL A 3 5.15 26.99 17.92
CA VAL A 3 4.39 25.75 18.07
C VAL A 3 3.85 25.68 19.50
N SER A 4 2.81 26.46 19.76
CA SER A 4 1.94 26.29 20.93
C SER A 4 0.52 26.51 20.48
N ASN A 5 -0.09 25.48 19.87
CA ASN A 5 -1.54 25.41 19.80
C ASN A 5 -2.00 23.95 19.83
N ASN A 6 -2.54 23.61 21.00
CA ASN A 6 -3.17 22.37 21.39
C ASN A 6 -4.54 22.18 20.69
N LYS A 7 -4.62 22.45 19.38
CA LYS A 7 -5.84 22.29 18.59
C LYS A 7 -5.76 20.97 17.84
N LEU A 8 -6.85 20.19 17.88
CA LEU A 8 -7.08 19.17 16.86
C LEU A 8 -6.77 19.78 15.49
N LEU A 9 -6.12 19.01 14.61
CA LEU A 9 -6.01 19.41 13.21
C LEU A 9 -7.39 19.91 12.76
N SER A 10 -7.46 21.18 12.36
CA SER A 10 -8.70 21.75 11.85
C SER A 10 -9.26 20.84 10.76
N SER A 11 -10.58 20.70 10.65
CA SER A 11 -11.19 19.88 9.59
C SER A 11 -10.66 20.27 8.21
N LYS A 12 -10.32 21.55 8.01
CA LYS A 12 -9.66 22.05 6.79
C LYS A 12 -8.24 21.47 6.59
N ALA A 13 -7.45 21.36 7.65
CA ALA A 13 -6.11 20.77 7.60
C ALA A 13 -6.17 19.27 7.30
N LEU A 14 -7.11 18.53 7.90
CA LEU A 14 -7.32 17.11 7.58
C LEU A 14 -7.77 16.91 6.12
N LEU A 15 -8.67 17.77 5.62
CA LEU A 15 -9.05 17.75 4.21
C LEU A 15 -7.86 18.04 3.29
N TRP A 16 -6.99 18.99 3.65
CA TRP A 16 -5.77 19.28 2.89
C TRP A 16 -4.81 18.08 2.88
N ILE A 17 -4.56 17.46 4.03
CA ILE A 17 -3.75 16.23 4.13
C ILE A 17 -4.32 15.13 3.24
N GLY A 18 -5.64 14.98 3.23
CA GLY A 18 -6.34 14.06 2.33
C GLY A 18 -6.10 14.38 0.86
N ALA A 19 -6.31 15.64 0.46
CA ALA A 19 -6.12 16.09 -0.91
C ALA A 19 -4.67 15.90 -1.38
N SER A 20 -3.68 16.29 -0.56
CA SER A 20 -2.26 16.08 -0.81
C SER A 20 -1.90 14.60 -0.90
N GLY A 21 -2.51 13.74 -0.05
CA GLY A 21 -2.40 12.29 -0.14
C GLY A 21 -2.95 11.72 -1.44
N GLY A 22 -4.12 12.17 -1.89
CA GLY A 22 -4.70 11.77 -3.17
C GLY A 22 -3.84 12.20 -4.35
N LEU A 23 -3.42 13.47 -4.39
CA LEU A 23 -2.61 14.01 -5.47
C LEU A 23 -1.23 13.35 -5.55
N ALA A 24 -0.56 13.13 -4.41
CA ALA A 24 0.70 12.39 -4.35
C ALA A 24 0.56 10.97 -4.90
N ALA A 25 -0.58 10.31 -4.63
CA ALA A 25 -0.87 8.98 -5.17
C ALA A 25 -1.05 8.99 -6.68
N ALA A 26 -1.74 10.00 -7.22
CA ALA A 26 -1.89 10.19 -8.66
C ALA A 26 -0.52 10.39 -9.34
N MET A 27 0.33 11.25 -8.79
CA MET A 27 1.68 11.52 -9.30
C MET A 27 2.57 10.27 -9.27
N SER A 28 2.62 9.57 -8.12
CA SER A 28 3.42 8.34 -8.00
C SER A 28 2.94 7.25 -8.97
N THR A 29 1.62 7.11 -9.13
CA THR A 29 1.02 6.15 -10.06
C THR A 29 1.36 6.49 -11.50
N ALA A 30 1.29 7.76 -11.90
CA ALA A 30 1.66 8.20 -13.24
C ALA A 30 3.12 7.81 -13.57
N ILE A 31 4.05 8.08 -12.67
CA ILE A 31 5.47 7.76 -12.86
C ILE A 31 5.70 6.25 -12.99
N HIS A 32 5.00 5.44 -12.20
CA HIS A 32 5.22 3.97 -12.16
C HIS A 32 4.36 3.20 -13.17
N GLN A 33 3.38 3.83 -13.82
CA GLN A 33 2.45 3.17 -14.74
C GLN A 33 3.15 2.40 -15.88
N PRO A 34 4.20 2.94 -16.54
CA PRO A 34 4.92 2.19 -17.56
C PRO A 34 5.55 0.91 -17.01
N LEU A 35 6.16 0.97 -15.82
CA LEU A 35 6.77 -0.18 -15.16
C LEU A 35 5.72 -1.25 -14.81
N ILE A 36 4.55 -0.81 -14.36
CA ILE A 36 3.45 -1.72 -14.03
C ILE A 36 2.91 -2.40 -15.29
N GLN A 37 2.70 -1.66 -16.39
CA GLN A 37 2.27 -2.22 -17.66
C GLN A 37 3.32 -3.18 -18.23
N LEU A 38 4.59 -2.88 -18.10
CA LEU A 38 5.65 -3.80 -18.51
C LEU A 38 5.60 -5.08 -17.68
N LYS A 39 5.43 -4.99 -16.35
CA LYS A 39 5.29 -6.15 -15.46
C LYS A 39 4.09 -7.03 -15.82
N THR A 40 2.94 -6.46 -16.14
CA THR A 40 1.74 -7.24 -16.52
C THR A 40 1.95 -7.97 -17.85
N HIS A 41 2.66 -7.37 -18.80
CA HIS A 41 3.01 -8.03 -20.06
C HIS A 41 4.04 -9.15 -19.86
N MET A 42 5.01 -8.96 -18.96
CA MET A 42 5.98 -10.00 -18.59
C MET A 42 5.33 -11.22 -17.94
N GLN A 43 4.20 -11.04 -17.27
CA GLN A 43 3.46 -12.13 -16.62
C GLN A 43 2.61 -12.96 -17.58
N ARG A 44 2.51 -12.57 -18.86
CA ARG A 44 1.83 -13.38 -19.87
C ARG A 44 2.66 -14.64 -20.19
N PRO A 45 2.02 -15.81 -20.35
CA PRO A 45 2.71 -17.04 -20.69
C PRO A 45 3.49 -16.88 -22.01
N GLY A 46 4.76 -17.31 -22.03
CA GLY A 46 5.64 -17.27 -23.22
C GLY A 46 6.61 -16.08 -23.32
N PHE A 47 6.68 -15.20 -22.31
CA PHE A 47 7.56 -14.03 -22.35
C PHE A 47 9.05 -14.36 -22.11
N ARG A 48 9.94 -13.91 -23.02
CA ARG A 48 11.41 -14.03 -22.88
C ARG A 48 12.01 -12.72 -22.36
N LEU A 49 12.93 -12.79 -21.39
CA LEU A 49 13.54 -11.60 -20.77
C LEU A 49 14.25 -10.68 -21.78
N GLY A 50 14.87 -11.24 -22.83
CA GLY A 50 15.48 -10.46 -23.92
C GLY A 50 14.49 -9.64 -24.77
N ALA A 51 13.21 -10.03 -24.77
CA ALA A 51 12.16 -9.26 -25.41
C ALA A 51 11.83 -7.98 -24.65
N PHE A 52 12.16 -7.87 -23.35
CA PHE A 52 11.86 -6.70 -22.50
C PHE A 52 12.48 -5.39 -23.00
N LEU A 53 13.77 -5.43 -23.36
CA LEU A 53 14.49 -4.26 -23.89
C LEU A 53 14.00 -3.85 -25.28
N GLN A 54 13.54 -4.83 -26.07
CA GLN A 54 12.91 -4.57 -27.37
C GLN A 54 11.47 -4.05 -27.18
N LEU A 55 10.77 -4.51 -26.15
CA LEU A 55 9.40 -4.11 -25.80
C LEU A 55 9.36 -2.64 -25.36
N SER A 56 10.28 -2.24 -24.46
CA SER A 56 10.30 -0.88 -23.90
C SER A 56 10.60 0.20 -24.94
N ARG A 57 11.39 -0.12 -25.98
CA ARG A 57 11.70 0.79 -27.09
C ARG A 57 10.63 0.84 -28.18
N ARG A 58 9.80 -0.20 -28.33
CA ARG A 58 8.88 -0.36 -29.45
C ARG A 58 7.40 -0.17 -29.07
N TYR A 59 7.09 -0.01 -27.78
CA TYR A 59 5.72 0.17 -27.31
C TYR A 59 5.25 1.63 -27.40
N PRO A 60 4.07 1.88 -27.97
CA PRO A 60 3.51 3.23 -28.02
C PRO A 60 3.18 3.74 -26.61
N ALA A 61 3.50 5.00 -26.33
CA ALA A 61 3.26 5.64 -25.03
C ALA A 61 1.79 5.55 -24.59
N LYS A 62 0.85 5.60 -25.53
CA LYS A 62 -0.59 5.46 -25.29
C LYS A 62 -0.96 4.13 -24.61
N THR A 63 -0.25 3.04 -24.92
CA THR A 63 -0.47 1.72 -24.30
C THR A 63 0.19 1.63 -22.93
N LEU A 64 1.37 2.23 -22.75
CA LEU A 64 2.07 2.27 -21.46
C LEU A 64 1.29 3.06 -20.39
N TYR A 65 0.52 4.05 -20.81
CA TYR A 65 -0.38 4.81 -19.93
C TYR A 65 -1.85 4.37 -20.00
N GLY A 66 -2.13 3.27 -20.73
CA GLY A 66 -3.46 2.69 -20.80
C GLY A 66 -3.98 2.33 -19.41
N GLY A 67 -5.24 2.68 -19.11
CA GLY A 67 -5.87 2.42 -17.81
C GLY A 67 -5.35 3.28 -16.64
N LEU A 68 -4.48 4.28 -16.89
CA LEU A 68 -3.95 5.16 -15.84
C LEU A 68 -5.08 5.85 -15.06
N PHE A 69 -6.05 6.40 -15.78
CA PHE A 69 -7.17 7.13 -15.18
C PHE A 69 -7.99 6.25 -14.22
N GLN A 70 -8.35 5.04 -14.65
CA GLN A 70 -9.07 4.07 -13.82
C GLN A 70 -8.28 3.73 -12.55
N ARG A 71 -6.96 3.58 -12.68
CA ARG A 71 -6.07 3.29 -11.55
C ARG A 71 -5.97 4.46 -10.58
N MET A 72 -5.90 5.69 -11.08
CA MET A 72 -5.92 6.91 -10.27
C MET A 72 -7.22 7.03 -9.46
N LEU A 73 -8.38 6.80 -10.09
CA LEU A 73 -9.68 6.85 -9.42
C LEU A 73 -9.77 5.89 -8.22
N ILE A 74 -9.11 4.74 -8.29
CA ILE A 74 -9.09 3.77 -7.20
C ILE A 74 -8.09 4.18 -6.11
N ILE A 75 -6.87 4.57 -6.49
CA ILE A 75 -5.77 4.77 -5.53
C ILE A 75 -5.82 6.11 -4.79
N MET A 76 -6.36 7.16 -5.42
CA MET A 76 -6.46 8.50 -4.82
C MET A 76 -7.28 8.50 -3.52
N PRO A 77 -8.53 8.01 -3.47
CA PRO A 77 -9.31 7.99 -2.24
C PRO A 77 -8.69 7.08 -1.18
N GLU A 78 -8.12 5.94 -1.61
CA GLU A 78 -7.44 5.00 -0.72
C GLU A 78 -6.28 5.68 0.03
N LYS A 79 -5.38 6.37 -0.68
CA LYS A 79 -4.23 7.05 -0.06
C LYS A 79 -4.63 8.32 0.69
N ALA A 80 -5.65 9.04 0.24
CA ALA A 80 -6.20 10.19 0.96
C ALA A 80 -6.68 9.78 2.36
N PHE A 81 -7.49 8.72 2.46
CA PHE A 81 -7.98 8.21 3.75
C PHE A 81 -6.87 7.64 4.62
N LYS A 82 -5.90 6.94 4.01
CA LYS A 82 -4.70 6.46 4.73
C LYS A 82 -3.97 7.61 5.43
N MET A 83 -3.70 8.70 4.71
CA MET A 83 -2.97 9.83 5.25
C MET A 83 -3.79 10.63 6.28
N GLN A 84 -5.10 10.78 6.05
CA GLN A 84 -6.00 11.39 7.04
C GLN A 84 -6.04 10.59 8.35
N GLY A 85 -6.22 9.27 8.27
CA GLY A 85 -6.26 8.40 9.46
C GLY A 85 -4.92 8.38 10.21
N TYR A 86 -3.81 8.35 9.46
CA TYR A 86 -2.47 8.44 10.02
C TYR A 86 -2.28 9.75 10.79
N GLU A 87 -2.53 10.90 10.15
CA GLU A 87 -2.21 12.20 10.72
C GLU A 87 -3.20 12.60 11.83
N SER A 88 -4.46 12.18 11.72
CA SER A 88 -5.45 12.32 12.81
C SER A 88 -4.96 11.61 14.07
N THR A 89 -4.54 10.34 13.94
CA THR A 89 -4.02 9.58 15.09
C THR A 89 -2.75 10.21 15.63
N ARG A 90 -1.81 10.55 14.75
CA ARG A 90 -0.54 11.16 15.13
C ARG A 90 -0.75 12.45 15.93
N SER A 91 -1.67 13.30 15.51
CA SER A 91 -1.99 14.56 16.21
C SER A 91 -2.58 14.34 17.60
N LEU A 92 -3.32 13.25 17.81
CA LEU A 92 -3.83 12.88 19.13
C LEU A 92 -2.70 12.48 20.09
N PHE A 93 -1.67 11.79 19.59
CA PHE A 93 -0.50 11.43 20.38
C PHE A 93 0.41 12.64 20.66
N GLU A 94 0.46 13.64 19.78
CA GLU A 94 1.25 14.85 20.01
C GLU A 94 0.72 15.72 21.16
N ARG A 95 -0.50 15.48 21.63
CA ARG A 95 -1.06 16.09 22.85
C ARG A 95 -0.33 15.68 24.13
N ARG A 96 0.33 14.52 24.15
CA ARG A 96 1.19 14.13 25.28
C ARG A 96 2.64 14.42 24.92
N THR A 97 3.21 15.43 25.56
CA THR A 97 4.60 15.89 25.40
C THR A 97 5.61 14.94 26.05
N ASP A 98 5.47 13.64 25.85
CA ASP A 98 6.48 12.67 26.29
C ASP A 98 7.56 12.53 25.20
N GLN A 99 8.76 13.04 25.48
CA GLN A 99 9.92 13.00 24.57
C GLN A 99 10.56 11.61 24.45
N ARG A 100 10.13 10.64 25.26
CA ARG A 100 10.73 9.28 25.29
C ARG A 100 10.65 8.59 23.93
N LEU A 101 11.75 7.97 23.50
CA LEU A 101 11.82 7.25 22.22
C LEU A 101 10.74 6.16 22.11
N SER A 102 10.47 5.42 23.18
CA SER A 102 9.41 4.40 23.23
C SER A 102 8.03 4.98 22.91
N TYR A 103 7.74 6.21 23.36
CA TYR A 103 6.48 6.89 23.05
C TYR A 103 6.40 7.30 21.58
N LYS A 104 7.51 7.80 21.00
CA LYS A 104 7.59 8.14 19.57
C LYS A 104 7.37 6.90 18.67
N VAL A 105 7.99 5.78 19.02
CA VAL A 105 7.81 4.51 18.28
C VAL A 105 6.37 4.01 18.39
N MET A 106 5.77 4.05 19.59
CA MET A 106 4.38 3.67 19.79
C MET A 106 3.42 4.58 19.00
N LYS A 107 3.67 5.90 18.98
CA LYS A 107 2.91 6.86 18.17
C LYS A 107 2.91 6.46 16.69
N TRP A 108 4.08 6.21 16.10
CA TRP A 108 4.18 5.82 14.70
C TRP A 108 3.55 4.46 14.41
N PHE A 109 3.67 3.51 15.35
CA PHE A 109 3.11 2.17 15.23
C PHE A 109 1.58 2.20 15.21
N VAL A 110 0.97 2.86 16.21
CA VAL A 110 -0.50 2.95 16.34
C VAL A 110 -1.09 3.78 15.19
N SER A 111 -0.45 4.91 14.84
CA SER A 111 -0.87 5.72 13.69
C SER A 111 -0.77 4.94 12.38
N GLY A 112 0.28 4.13 12.23
CA GLY A 112 0.44 3.23 11.08
C GLY A 112 -0.62 2.13 11.01
N GLY A 113 -0.97 1.53 12.16
CA GLY A 113 -2.02 0.53 12.25
C GLY A 113 -3.39 1.09 11.87
N ILE A 114 -3.78 2.25 12.41
CA ILE A 114 -5.04 2.92 12.06
C ILE A 114 -5.08 3.32 10.59
N ALA A 115 -3.98 3.85 10.05
CA ALA A 115 -3.86 4.12 8.62
C ALA A 115 -4.08 2.86 7.77
N GLY A 116 -3.58 1.70 8.24
CA GLY A 116 -3.84 0.39 7.65
C GLY A 116 -5.32 0.00 7.67
N VAL A 117 -6.02 0.23 8.80
CA VAL A 117 -7.48 0.00 8.89
C VAL A 117 -8.24 0.86 7.88
N CYS A 118 -7.96 2.17 7.83
CA CYS A 118 -8.59 3.09 6.88
C CYS A 118 -8.35 2.66 5.42
N THR A 119 -7.12 2.20 5.12
CA THR A 119 -6.76 1.68 3.80
C THR A 119 -7.55 0.42 3.47
N ALA A 120 -7.65 -0.53 4.41
CA ALA A 120 -8.33 -1.80 4.19
C ALA A 120 -9.83 -1.63 3.90
N MET A 121 -10.48 -0.65 4.55
CA MET A 121 -11.90 -0.34 4.33
C MET A 121 -12.21 0.04 2.89
N LEU A 122 -11.34 0.85 2.25
CA LEU A 122 -11.52 1.26 0.85
C LEU A 122 -10.94 0.23 -0.11
N ASN A 123 -9.80 -0.38 0.23
CA ASN A 123 -9.13 -1.32 -0.67
C ASN A 123 -9.95 -2.60 -0.88
N SER A 124 -10.64 -3.11 0.15
CA SER A 124 -11.42 -4.36 0.04
C SER A 124 -12.48 -4.32 -1.09
N PRO A 125 -13.42 -3.36 -1.13
CA PRO A 125 -14.40 -3.29 -2.21
C PRO A 125 -13.75 -2.98 -3.56
N SER A 126 -12.79 -2.04 -3.63
CA SER A 126 -12.14 -1.65 -4.89
C SER A 126 -11.37 -2.78 -5.56
N GLU A 127 -10.68 -3.60 -4.77
CA GLU A 127 -9.94 -4.76 -5.26
C GLU A 127 -10.90 -5.84 -5.77
N LEU A 128 -11.98 -6.12 -5.04
CA LEU A 128 -12.96 -7.13 -5.48
C LEU A 128 -13.67 -6.71 -6.77
N ILE A 129 -14.07 -5.44 -6.87
CA ILE A 129 -14.69 -4.89 -8.08
C ILE A 129 -13.74 -5.01 -9.28
N SER A 130 -12.46 -4.66 -9.09
CA SER A 130 -11.44 -4.75 -10.15
C SER A 130 -11.22 -6.20 -10.62
N ILE A 131 -11.19 -7.15 -9.68
CA ILE A 131 -11.05 -8.58 -9.99
C ILE A 131 -12.27 -9.08 -10.76
N GLN A 132 -13.49 -8.76 -10.30
CA GLN A 132 -14.73 -9.17 -10.95
C GLN A 132 -14.86 -8.60 -12.37
N ALA A 133 -14.52 -7.32 -12.55
CA ALA A 133 -14.53 -6.68 -13.86
C ALA A 133 -13.50 -7.27 -14.83
N THR A 134 -12.29 -7.58 -14.34
CA THR A 134 -11.18 -8.04 -15.19
C THR A 134 -11.25 -9.53 -15.53
N VAL A 135 -11.56 -10.37 -14.54
CA VAL A 135 -11.53 -11.84 -14.69
C VAL A 135 -12.88 -12.36 -15.19
N TRP A 136 -13.97 -11.90 -14.57
CA TRP A 136 -15.31 -12.44 -14.80
C TRP A 136 -16.17 -11.55 -15.70
N ARG A 137 -15.70 -10.34 -16.04
CA ARG A 137 -16.41 -9.34 -16.85
C ARG A 137 -17.80 -8.97 -16.30
N ASN A 138 -18.00 -9.13 -14.99
CA ASN A 138 -19.24 -8.78 -14.32
C ASN A 138 -19.31 -7.28 -14.05
N SER A 139 -20.50 -6.69 -14.23
CA SER A 139 -20.72 -5.29 -13.88
C SER A 139 -20.97 -5.14 -12.38
N LEU A 140 -20.65 -3.96 -11.82
CA LEU A 140 -20.93 -3.65 -10.41
C LEU A 140 -22.41 -3.89 -10.05
N ARG A 141 -23.32 -3.54 -10.97
CA ARG A 141 -24.77 -3.69 -10.79
C ARG A 141 -25.15 -5.15 -10.59
N ASP A 142 -24.62 -6.04 -11.42
CA ASP A 142 -24.91 -7.48 -11.38
C ASP A 142 -24.43 -8.08 -10.05
N ILE A 143 -23.24 -7.69 -9.61
CA ILE A 143 -22.68 -8.13 -8.32
C ILE A 143 -23.57 -7.70 -7.15
N LEU A 144 -24.03 -6.44 -7.16
CA LEU A 144 -24.87 -5.90 -6.09
C LEU A 144 -26.27 -6.54 -6.07
N GLN A 145 -26.83 -6.83 -7.25
CA GLN A 145 -28.15 -7.45 -7.37
C GLN A 145 -28.13 -8.94 -7.00
N GLU A 146 -27.10 -9.69 -7.39
CA GLU A 146 -27.03 -11.13 -7.15
C GLU A 146 -26.48 -11.50 -5.77
N ARG A 147 -25.45 -10.79 -5.28
CA ARG A 147 -24.67 -11.18 -4.09
C ARG A 147 -24.74 -10.19 -2.94
N GLY A 148 -25.33 -9.01 -3.17
CA GLY A 148 -25.48 -7.95 -2.18
C GLY A 148 -24.18 -7.23 -1.82
N PHE A 149 -24.31 -6.21 -0.96
CA PHE A 149 -23.20 -5.34 -0.57
C PHE A 149 -22.13 -6.05 0.28
N THR A 150 -22.54 -6.98 1.14
CA THR A 150 -21.63 -7.72 2.03
C THR A 150 -20.60 -8.55 1.26
N PHE A 151 -20.92 -8.95 0.02
CA PHE A 151 -19.98 -9.68 -0.84
C PHE A 151 -18.72 -8.87 -1.14
N LEU A 152 -18.80 -7.53 -1.21
CA LEU A 152 -17.66 -6.64 -1.45
C LEU A 152 -16.58 -6.71 -0.34
N TYR A 153 -16.94 -7.21 0.83
CA TYR A 153 -16.03 -7.41 1.97
C TYR A 153 -15.63 -8.88 2.17
N THR A 154 -15.85 -9.72 1.16
CA THR A 154 -15.38 -11.11 1.20
C THR A 154 -13.85 -11.15 1.22
N GLY A 155 -13.27 -11.73 2.27
CA GLY A 155 -11.83 -11.77 2.47
C GLY A 155 -11.24 -10.49 3.08
N TRP A 156 -12.07 -9.58 3.59
CA TRP A 156 -11.60 -8.33 4.21
C TRP A 156 -10.65 -8.57 5.38
N THR A 157 -10.80 -9.65 6.16
CA THR A 157 -9.91 -9.97 7.29
C THR A 157 -8.46 -10.16 6.86
N ALA A 158 -8.22 -10.86 5.75
CA ALA A 158 -6.88 -11.04 5.21
C ALA A 158 -6.31 -9.71 4.68
N CYS A 159 -7.16 -8.89 4.06
CA CYS A 159 -6.80 -7.54 3.63
C CYS A 159 -6.41 -6.65 4.82
N LEU A 160 -7.24 -6.65 5.88
CA LEU A 160 -7.02 -5.89 7.11
C LEU A 160 -5.71 -6.29 7.78
N CYS A 161 -5.49 -7.60 8.02
CA CYS A 161 -4.24 -8.07 8.61
C CYS A 161 -3.03 -7.60 7.81
N ARG A 162 -3.08 -7.70 6.48
CA ARG A 162 -2.00 -7.22 5.62
C ARG A 162 -1.75 -5.72 5.78
N GLU A 163 -2.79 -4.89 5.65
CA GLU A 163 -2.63 -3.42 5.70
C GLU A 163 -2.19 -2.92 7.07
N VAL A 164 -2.70 -3.52 8.14
CA VAL A 164 -2.31 -3.18 9.52
C VAL A 164 -0.86 -3.57 9.77
N VAL A 165 -0.45 -4.80 9.43
CA VAL A 165 0.96 -5.24 9.56
C VAL A 165 1.86 -4.37 8.70
N PHE A 166 1.43 -4.02 7.48
CA PHE A 166 2.17 -3.13 6.60
C PHE A 166 2.41 -1.77 7.26
N GLY A 167 1.34 -1.12 7.75
CA GLY A 167 1.43 0.20 8.38
C GLY A 167 2.26 0.21 9.66
N CYS A 168 2.06 -0.79 10.52
CA CYS A 168 2.79 -0.95 11.77
C CYS A 168 4.30 -1.14 11.59
N ILE A 169 4.75 -1.68 10.45
CA ILE A 169 6.17 -1.84 10.15
C ILE A 169 6.70 -0.63 9.37
N PHE A 170 5.98 -0.20 8.34
CA PHE A 170 6.42 0.83 7.42
C PHE A 170 6.65 2.18 8.10
N PHE A 171 5.67 2.69 8.87
CA PHE A 171 5.77 4.03 9.44
C PHE A 171 6.86 4.15 10.50
N PRO A 172 6.97 3.26 11.52
CA PRO A 172 8.07 3.31 12.47
C PRO A 172 9.44 3.14 11.81
N SER A 173 9.59 2.18 10.88
CA SER A 173 10.87 1.97 10.22
C SER A 173 11.29 3.16 9.36
N ARG A 174 10.34 3.83 8.70
CA ARG A 174 10.60 5.07 7.94
C ARG A 174 11.11 6.18 8.85
N HIS A 175 10.42 6.46 9.96
CA HIS A 175 10.80 7.53 10.89
C HIS A 175 12.12 7.22 11.61
N LEU A 176 12.35 5.96 12.00
CA LEU A 176 13.63 5.55 12.58
C LEU A 176 14.78 5.67 11.57
N ALA A 177 14.58 5.29 10.31
CA ALA A 177 15.59 5.46 9.27
C ALA A 177 15.89 6.94 8.99
N GLN A 178 14.87 7.81 9.00
CA GLN A 178 15.06 9.26 8.88
C GLN A 178 15.87 9.83 10.06
N LEU A 179 15.49 9.48 11.30
CA LEU A 179 16.24 9.92 12.49
C LEU A 179 17.69 9.44 12.46
N GLN A 180 17.93 8.21 12.03
CA GLN A 180 19.30 7.70 11.90
C GLN A 180 20.07 8.54 10.89
N LEU A 181 19.52 8.85 9.71
CA LEU A 181 20.19 9.67 8.70
C LEU A 181 20.45 11.10 9.18
N GLU A 182 19.51 11.70 9.94
CA GLU A 182 19.67 13.02 10.56
C GLU A 182 20.80 13.02 11.60
N CYS A 183 20.86 12.00 12.47
CA CYS A 183 21.95 11.85 13.42
C CYS A 183 23.32 11.69 12.76
N TRP A 184 23.38 11.01 11.60
CA TRP A 184 24.63 10.81 10.87
C TRP A 184 25.10 12.07 10.14
N ARG A 185 24.17 12.89 9.63
CA ARG A 185 24.51 14.15 8.94
C ARG A 185 24.68 15.34 9.88
N GLY A 186 23.99 15.35 11.01
CA GLY A 186 23.88 16.53 11.88
C GLY A 186 22.98 17.65 11.34
N GLU A 187 22.21 17.38 10.28
CA GLU A 187 21.26 18.30 9.62
C GLU A 187 19.90 17.62 9.42
N GLU A 188 18.86 18.41 9.13
CA GLU A 188 17.54 17.85 8.77
C GLU A 188 17.62 16.96 7.52
N ALA A 189 16.83 15.87 7.50
CA ALA A 189 16.83 14.93 6.40
C ALA A 189 16.46 15.59 5.06
N THR A 190 17.34 15.45 4.06
CA THR A 190 17.06 15.95 2.72
C THR A 190 15.98 15.13 2.03
N ASN A 191 15.45 15.63 0.92
CA ASN A 191 14.47 14.91 0.10
C ASN A 191 14.98 13.53 -0.35
N MET A 192 16.29 13.42 -0.63
CA MET A 192 16.92 12.16 -1.00
C MET A 192 17.01 11.20 0.19
N ASP A 193 17.34 11.70 1.38
CA ASP A 193 17.39 10.89 2.62
C ASP A 193 15.99 10.33 2.94
N LYS A 194 14.96 11.16 2.81
CA LYS A 194 13.55 10.77 3.00
C LYS A 194 13.10 9.72 1.99
N TYR A 195 13.55 9.84 0.74
CA TYR A 195 13.30 8.86 -0.31
C TYR A 195 13.96 7.51 0.02
N GLN A 196 15.24 7.53 0.43
CA GLN A 196 15.99 6.32 0.82
C GLN A 196 15.41 5.65 2.07
N ALA A 197 15.04 6.42 3.08
CA ALA A 197 14.34 5.92 4.27
C ALA A 197 13.00 5.27 3.91
N GLY A 198 12.26 5.87 2.96
CA GLY A 198 11.05 5.28 2.37
C GLY A 198 11.32 3.95 1.66
N LEU A 199 12.47 3.83 1.00
CA LEU A 199 12.82 2.65 0.22
C LEU A 199 13.15 1.48 1.16
N PHE A 200 13.98 1.75 2.16
CA PHE A 200 14.36 0.77 3.18
C PHE A 200 13.15 0.27 3.98
N SER A 201 12.32 1.19 4.47
CA SER A 201 11.07 0.85 5.16
C SER A 201 10.09 0.09 4.26
N GLY A 202 9.99 0.46 2.99
CA GLY A 202 9.20 -0.25 1.99
C GLY A 202 9.66 -1.70 1.80
N VAL A 203 10.97 -1.95 1.73
CA VAL A 203 11.56 -3.29 1.60
C VAL A 203 11.22 -4.13 2.83
N LEU A 204 11.43 -3.61 4.04
CA LEU A 204 11.14 -4.30 5.30
C LEU A 204 9.65 -4.64 5.44
N ALA A 205 8.78 -3.66 5.19
CA ALA A 205 7.34 -3.83 5.27
C ALA A 205 6.83 -4.81 4.20
N SER A 206 7.38 -4.74 2.98
CA SER A 206 7.08 -5.71 1.93
C SER A 206 7.52 -7.11 2.34
N PHE A 207 8.78 -7.32 2.70
CA PHE A 207 9.26 -8.65 3.11
C PHE A 207 8.37 -9.29 4.19
N SER A 208 8.02 -8.52 5.22
CA SER A 208 7.20 -8.97 6.35
C SER A 208 5.75 -9.27 5.97
N THR A 209 5.19 -8.57 4.98
CA THR A 209 3.80 -8.75 4.53
C THR A 209 3.63 -9.76 3.40
N THR A 210 4.73 -10.26 2.82
CA THR A 210 4.69 -11.20 1.69
C THR A 210 3.93 -12.50 2.03
N PRO A 211 4.12 -13.12 3.21
CA PRO A 211 3.36 -14.30 3.61
C PRO A 211 1.84 -14.07 3.59
N PHE A 212 1.38 -12.89 4.04
CA PHE A 212 -0.04 -12.55 4.09
C PHE A 212 -0.64 -12.38 2.69
N ASP A 213 0.12 -11.84 1.72
CA ASP A 213 -0.31 -11.76 0.32
C ASP A 213 -0.44 -13.14 -0.33
N VAL A 214 0.50 -14.06 -0.04
CA VAL A 214 0.41 -15.44 -0.52
C VAL A 214 -0.82 -16.14 0.09
N MET A 215 -1.06 -15.97 1.38
CA MET A 215 -2.25 -16.53 2.03
C MET A 215 -3.55 -15.98 1.44
N LYS A 216 -3.64 -14.67 1.19
CA LYS A 216 -4.84 -14.04 0.61
C LYS A 216 -5.11 -14.56 -0.80
N THR A 217 -4.09 -14.61 -1.65
CA THR A 217 -4.23 -15.09 -3.04
C THR A 217 -4.58 -16.58 -3.07
N ARG A 218 -4.00 -17.40 -2.18
CA ARG A 218 -4.37 -18.82 -2.03
C ARG A 218 -5.81 -19.00 -1.56
N MET A 219 -6.22 -18.26 -0.52
CA MET A 219 -7.60 -18.28 -0.01
C MET A 219 -8.60 -17.91 -1.11
N GLN A 220 -8.33 -16.85 -1.90
CA GLN A 220 -9.18 -16.50 -3.03
C GLN A 220 -9.18 -17.59 -4.11
N SER A 221 -8.03 -18.16 -4.45
CA SER A 221 -7.95 -19.21 -5.47
C SER A 221 -8.68 -20.51 -5.06
N ILE A 222 -8.57 -20.93 -3.80
CA ILE A 222 -9.16 -22.18 -3.28
C ILE A 222 -10.66 -21.99 -3.06
N ASN A 223 -11.07 -20.90 -2.39
CA ASN A 223 -12.48 -20.66 -2.10
C ASN A 223 -13.30 -20.46 -3.38
N ILE A 224 -12.71 -19.91 -4.45
CA ILE A 224 -13.38 -19.77 -5.76
C ILE A 224 -13.46 -21.11 -6.50
N ARG A 225 -12.43 -21.96 -6.43
CA ARG A 225 -12.38 -23.23 -7.19
C ARG A 225 -13.09 -24.39 -6.52
N GLU A 226 -12.99 -24.50 -5.18
CA GLU A 226 -13.41 -25.70 -4.44
C GLU A 226 -14.66 -25.46 -3.57
N GLY A 227 -15.20 -24.23 -3.52
CA GLY A 227 -16.37 -23.88 -2.70
C GLY A 227 -16.15 -23.97 -1.18
N ASN A 228 -14.97 -24.41 -0.74
CA ASN A 228 -14.60 -24.52 0.66
C ASN A 228 -14.31 -23.14 1.26
N LYS A 229 -14.94 -22.80 2.39
CA LYS A 229 -14.63 -21.60 3.18
C LYS A 229 -13.48 -21.89 4.14
N LEU A 230 -12.26 -22.10 3.63
CA LEU A 230 -11.12 -22.29 4.52
C LEU A 230 -10.82 -20.99 5.28
N SER A 231 -10.64 -21.12 6.60
CA SER A 231 -10.21 -20.02 7.45
C SER A 231 -8.77 -19.62 7.15
N VAL A 232 -8.36 -18.40 7.52
CA VAL A 232 -6.99 -17.89 7.36
C VAL A 232 -5.96 -18.87 7.96
N ARG A 233 -6.28 -19.45 9.11
CA ARG A 233 -5.45 -20.48 9.77
C ARG A 233 -5.41 -21.78 8.98
N GLY A 234 -6.53 -22.22 8.42
CA GLY A 234 -6.61 -23.43 7.59
C GLY A 234 -5.74 -23.32 6.33
N VAL A 235 -5.80 -22.17 5.64
CA VAL A 235 -4.96 -21.89 4.47
C VAL A 235 -3.48 -21.85 4.84
N PHE A 236 -3.12 -21.23 5.98
CA PHE A 236 -1.74 -21.19 6.45
C PHE A 236 -1.16 -22.58 6.70
N VAL A 237 -1.89 -23.42 7.43
CA VAL A 237 -1.48 -24.81 7.73
C VAL A 237 -1.38 -25.61 6.44
N PHE A 238 -2.35 -25.47 5.53
CA PHE A 238 -2.35 -26.12 4.23
C PHE A 238 -1.10 -25.76 3.41
N ILE A 239 -0.75 -24.48 3.32
CA ILE A 239 0.43 -24.01 2.58
C ILE A 239 1.71 -24.60 3.19
N ILE A 240 1.86 -24.56 4.52
CA ILE A 240 3.06 -25.08 5.18
C ILE A 240 3.20 -26.59 4.95
N GLN A 241 2.11 -27.35 5.09
CA GLN A 241 2.13 -28.80 4.95
C GLN A 241 2.30 -29.27 3.50
N LYS A 242 1.71 -28.57 2.52
CA LYS A 242 1.71 -29.00 1.11
C LYS A 242 2.82 -28.37 0.27
N GLU A 243 3.15 -27.11 0.52
CA GLU A 243 4.10 -26.34 -0.30
C GLU A 243 5.40 -25.97 0.44
N GLY A 244 5.42 -26.15 1.77
CA GLY A 244 6.55 -25.81 2.63
C GLY A 244 6.64 -24.32 2.98
N VAL A 245 7.42 -23.97 4.01
CA VAL A 245 7.53 -22.60 4.54
C VAL A 245 8.09 -21.60 3.50
N ARG A 246 9.01 -22.04 2.63
CA ARG A 246 9.59 -21.19 1.58
C ARG A 246 8.55 -20.71 0.55
N SER A 247 7.42 -21.41 0.42
CA SER A 247 6.36 -21.02 -0.50
C SER A 247 5.70 -19.68 -0.15
N LEU A 248 5.73 -19.29 1.13
CA LEU A 248 5.19 -18.01 1.62
C LEU A 248 5.92 -16.77 1.08
N TRP A 249 7.13 -16.93 0.55
CA TRP A 249 7.90 -15.86 -0.09
C TRP A 249 8.00 -16.01 -1.62
N ARG A 250 7.17 -16.87 -2.23
CA ARG A 250 7.09 -16.95 -3.70
C ARG A 250 6.65 -15.61 -4.27
N GLY A 251 7.44 -15.08 -5.21
CA GLY A 251 7.19 -13.78 -5.83
C GLY A 251 7.70 -12.57 -5.02
N VAL A 252 8.51 -12.78 -3.97
CA VAL A 252 9.04 -11.68 -3.15
C VAL A 252 9.93 -10.71 -3.94
N VAL A 253 10.79 -11.22 -4.85
CA VAL A 253 11.72 -10.38 -5.63
C VAL A 253 11.02 -9.26 -6.44
N PRO A 254 10.05 -9.56 -7.33
CA PRO A 254 9.35 -8.50 -8.06
C PRO A 254 8.48 -7.61 -7.17
N ARG A 255 8.24 -7.99 -5.91
CA ARG A 255 7.52 -7.19 -4.92
C ARG A 255 8.45 -6.22 -4.20
N LEU A 256 9.64 -6.66 -3.79
CA LEU A 256 10.68 -5.84 -3.14
C LEU A 256 11.23 -4.74 -4.06
N ILE A 257 11.09 -4.87 -5.37
CA ILE A 257 11.48 -3.82 -6.31
C ILE A 257 10.33 -2.82 -6.50
N ALA A 258 9.13 -3.32 -6.81
CA ALA A 258 8.02 -2.48 -7.25
C ALA A 258 7.31 -1.72 -6.12
N VAL A 259 7.15 -2.35 -4.94
CA VAL A 259 6.40 -1.73 -3.83
C VAL A 259 7.21 -0.60 -3.17
N PRO A 260 8.49 -0.80 -2.83
CA PRO A 260 9.25 0.25 -2.16
C PRO A 260 9.46 1.49 -3.03
N SER A 261 9.78 1.31 -4.31
CA SER A 261 9.93 2.42 -5.28
C SER A 261 8.66 3.29 -5.35
N HIS A 262 7.51 2.66 -5.54
CA HIS A 262 6.22 3.34 -5.60
C HIS A 262 5.89 4.10 -4.31
N LEU A 263 6.14 3.49 -3.14
CA LEU A 263 5.87 4.11 -1.85
C LEU A 263 6.82 5.25 -1.53
N SER A 264 8.12 5.09 -1.79
CA SER A 264 9.10 6.15 -1.58
C SER A 264 8.74 7.40 -2.36
N PHE A 265 8.39 7.24 -3.64
CA PHE A 265 7.92 8.34 -4.47
C PHE A 265 6.63 8.96 -3.94
N PHE A 266 5.64 8.12 -3.60
CA PHE A 266 4.37 8.60 -3.03
C PHE A 266 4.59 9.49 -1.80
N TYR A 267 5.36 9.02 -0.82
CA TYR A 267 5.57 9.77 0.40
C TYR A 267 6.48 10.99 0.20
N LEU A 268 7.43 10.94 -0.74
CA LEU A 268 8.22 12.11 -1.12
C LEU A 268 7.29 13.19 -1.70
N CYS A 269 6.44 12.85 -2.67
CA CYS A 269 5.44 13.76 -3.23
C CYS A 269 4.48 14.28 -2.16
N PHE A 270 4.03 13.41 -1.26
CA PHE A 270 3.16 13.81 -0.15
C PHE A 270 3.84 14.84 0.76
N GLU A 271 5.09 14.62 1.15
CA GLU A 271 5.81 15.57 2.01
C GLU A 271 6.04 16.93 1.33
N LEU A 272 6.28 16.93 0.01
CA LEU A 272 6.41 18.17 -0.76
C LEU A 272 5.08 18.93 -0.88
N LEU A 273 3.98 18.21 -1.07
CA LEU A 273 2.63 18.80 -1.19
C LEU A 273 2.06 19.24 0.16
N ALA A 274 2.35 18.52 1.24
CA ALA A 274 1.81 18.80 2.57
C ALA A 274 2.62 19.86 3.34
N ARG A 275 3.84 20.20 2.89
CA ARG A 275 4.66 21.31 3.46
C ARG A 275 4.25 22.69 2.93
N ASN A 276 3.47 22.75 1.85
CA ASN A 276 2.88 23.97 1.29
C ASN A 276 1.46 24.18 1.82
#